data_AF-A0A820VUC1-F1
#
_entry.id   AF-A0A820VUC1-F1
#
_cell.length_a   1.000
_cell.length_b   1.000
_cell.length_c   1.000
_cell.angle_alpha   90.00
_cell.angle_beta   90.00
_cell.angle_gamma   90.00
#
_symmetry.space_group_name_H-M   'P 1'
#
loop_
_entity.id
_entity.type
_entity.pdbx_description
1 polymer ?
#
loop_
_entity_poly.entity_id
_entity_poly.type
_entity_poly.pdbx_seq_one_letter_code
_entity_poly.pdbx_strand_id
1 'polypeptide(L)'
;MNKCEQIGAQELLSMLNDVELMSVKDTVTKSMMPADSRSEAIDACLKCSQSAMQLLRRKKVRRDILMQYLARKSIPVVAGTDKVRLIKQIIDFWNTGSQAVATNSSQAISLPS
;
A
#
# COMPACT_ATOMS: atom_id res chain seq x y z
N MET A 1 -0.80 -10.27 -9.72
CA MET A 1 -0.35 -9.95 -8.36
C MET A 1 0.02 -11.23 -7.63
N ASN A 2 1.14 -11.22 -6.92
CA ASN A 2 1.56 -12.31 -6.04
C ASN A 2 0.83 -12.27 -4.70
N LYS A 3 0.83 -13.37 -3.93
CA LYS A 3 0.09 -13.48 -2.65
C LYS A 3 0.40 -12.34 -1.66
N CYS A 4 1.68 -12.00 -1.47
CA CYS A 4 2.10 -10.92 -0.57
C CYS A 4 1.58 -9.54 -1.04
N GLU A 5 1.58 -9.29 -2.35
CA GLU A 5 1.01 -8.06 -2.91
C GLU A 5 -0.50 -8.00 -2.71
N GLN A 6 -1.21 -9.13 -2.84
CA GLN A 6 -2.66 -9.19 -2.60
C GLN A 6 -2.99 -8.88 -1.13
N ILE A 7 -2.27 -9.49 -0.19
CA ILE A 7 -2.45 -9.24 1.24
C ILE A 7 -2.15 -7.77 1.57
N GLY A 8 -1.00 -7.25 1.10
CA GLY A 8 -0.62 -5.87 1.35
C GLY A 8 -1.56 -4.85 0.74
N ALA A 9 -2.03 -5.08 -0.50
CA ALA A 9 -3.03 -4.26 -1.14
C ALA A 9 -4.38 -4.33 -0.43
N GLN A 10 -4.80 -5.51 0.05
CA GLN A 10 -6.00 -5.68 0.86
C GLN A 10 -5.92 -4.87 2.16
N GLU A 11 -4.79 -4.91 2.86
CA GLU A 11 -4.56 -4.09 4.06
C GLU A 11 -4.62 -2.59 3.75
N LEU A 12 -3.94 -2.15 2.68
CA LEU A 12 -3.92 -0.74 2.28
C LEU A 12 -5.31 -0.25 1.89
N LEU A 13 -6.06 -1.03 1.12
CA LEU A 13 -7.45 -0.73 0.78
C LEU A 13 -8.35 -0.73 2.03
N SER A 14 -8.07 -1.59 3.00
CA SER A 14 -8.77 -1.63 4.28
C SER A 14 -8.51 -0.41 5.17
N MET A 15 -7.48 0.40 4.88
CA MET A 15 -7.25 1.68 5.56
C MET A 15 -8.05 2.84 4.95
N LEU A 16 -8.60 2.69 3.74
CA LEU A 16 -9.43 3.72 3.11
C LEU A 16 -10.82 3.74 3.74
N ASN A 17 -11.41 4.92 3.90
CA ASN A 17 -12.83 5.06 4.25
C ASN A 17 -13.73 4.56 3.11
N ASP A 18 -15.00 4.26 3.38
CA ASP A 18 -15.90 3.65 2.40
C ASP A 18 -16.06 4.46 1.11
N VAL A 19 -16.15 5.79 1.23
CA VAL A 19 -16.23 6.71 0.06
C VAL A 19 -14.99 6.60 -0.83
N GLU A 20 -13.81 6.50 -0.20
CA GLU A 20 -12.53 6.42 -0.90
C GLU A 20 -12.32 5.05 -1.53
N LEU A 21 -12.68 3.99 -0.80
CA LEU A 21 -12.64 2.62 -1.29
C LEU A 21 -13.58 2.43 -2.48
N MET A 22 -14.82 2.92 -2.39
CA MET A 22 -15.78 2.86 -3.50
C MET A 22 -15.31 3.70 -4.71
N SER A 23 -14.69 4.85 -4.47
CA SER A 23 -14.09 5.63 -5.56
C SER A 23 -12.94 4.88 -6.25
N VAL A 24 -12.08 4.20 -5.48
CA VAL A 24 -10.99 3.38 -6.02
C VAL A 24 -11.55 2.20 -6.80
N LYS A 25 -12.54 1.46 -6.24
CA LYS A 25 -13.15 0.31 -6.92
C LYS A 25 -13.77 0.73 -8.23
N ASP A 26 -14.58 1.78 -8.29
CA ASP A 26 -15.24 2.20 -9.54
C ASP A 26 -14.23 2.58 -10.63
N THR A 27 -13.12 3.20 -10.23
CA THR A 27 -12.05 3.58 -11.17
C THR A 27 -11.27 2.35 -11.68
N VAL A 28 -11.09 1.35 -10.83
CA VAL A 28 -10.31 0.14 -11.13
C VAL A 28 -11.16 -0.86 -11.91
N THR A 29 -12.38 -1.13 -11.45
CA THR A 29 -13.36 -2.02 -12.07
C THR A 29 -14.09 -1.39 -13.25
N LYS A 30 -13.85 -0.09 -13.53
CA LYS A 30 -14.61 0.72 -14.50
C LYS A 30 -16.12 0.63 -14.26
N SER A 31 -16.53 0.50 -13.00
CA SER A 31 -17.91 0.27 -12.58
C SER A 31 -18.55 -1.01 -13.16
N MET A 32 -17.77 -1.96 -13.71
CA MET A 32 -18.28 -3.22 -14.25
C MET A 32 -18.59 -4.26 -13.18
N MET A 33 -18.08 -4.08 -11.96
CA MET A 33 -18.41 -4.92 -10.82
C MET A 33 -19.18 -4.10 -9.78
N PRO A 34 -20.47 -4.40 -9.55
CA PRO A 34 -21.18 -3.88 -8.38
C PRO A 34 -20.49 -4.42 -7.13
N ALA A 35 -20.40 -3.57 -6.11
CA ALA A 35 -19.90 -3.94 -4.80
C ALA A 35 -20.80 -3.25 -3.80
N ASP A 36 -21.62 -4.03 -3.11
CA ASP A 36 -22.55 -3.55 -2.10
C ASP A 36 -21.90 -3.54 -0.72
N SER A 37 -20.84 -4.32 -0.57
CA SER A 37 -20.05 -4.41 0.66
C SER A 37 -18.60 -3.98 0.48
N ARG A 38 -18.03 -3.49 1.57
CA ARG A 38 -16.62 -3.10 1.67
C ARG A 38 -15.66 -4.23 1.27
N SER A 39 -15.94 -5.46 1.71
CA SER A 39 -15.17 -6.65 1.35
C SER A 39 -15.23 -6.95 -0.15
N GLU A 40 -16.41 -6.82 -0.77
CA GLU A 40 -16.58 -7.00 -2.22
C GLU A 40 -15.84 -5.92 -3.01
N ALA A 41 -15.85 -4.67 -2.53
CA ALA A 41 -15.12 -3.59 -3.18
C ALA A 41 -13.60 -3.86 -3.20
N ILE A 42 -13.06 -4.40 -2.10
CA ILE A 42 -11.65 -4.79 -2.01
C ILE A 42 -11.35 -5.97 -2.94
N ASP A 43 -12.17 -7.03 -2.88
CA ASP A 43 -12.01 -8.21 -3.73
C ASP A 43 -12.10 -7.85 -5.22
N ALA A 44 -13.04 -6.99 -5.59
CA ALA A 44 -13.19 -6.47 -6.94
C ALA A 44 -11.96 -5.67 -7.40
N CYS A 45 -11.37 -4.85 -6.53
CA CYS A 45 -10.11 -4.15 -6.81
C CYS A 45 -8.96 -5.11 -7.07
N LEU A 46 -8.84 -6.17 -6.25
CA LEU A 46 -7.80 -7.18 -6.36
C LEU A 46 -7.96 -8.04 -7.63
N LYS A 47 -9.19 -8.44 -7.96
CA LYS A 47 -9.50 -9.24 -9.17
C LYS A 47 -9.29 -8.46 -10.46
N CYS A 48 -9.61 -7.17 -10.48
CA CYS A 48 -9.50 -6.36 -11.69
C CYS A 48 -8.07 -5.85 -11.93
N SER A 49 -7.25 -5.75 -10.88
CA SER A 49 -5.87 -5.25 -10.99
C SER A 49 -4.89 -6.38 -11.30
N GLN A 50 -4.25 -6.34 -12.47
CA GLN A 50 -3.19 -7.30 -12.82
C GLN A 50 -1.93 -7.11 -11.93
N SER A 51 -1.62 -5.88 -11.56
CA SER A 51 -0.45 -5.54 -10.74
C SER A 51 -0.79 -4.53 -9.65
N ALA A 52 -0.17 -4.71 -8.48
CA ALA A 52 -0.28 -3.81 -7.34
C ALA A 52 0.15 -2.38 -7.71
N MET A 53 1.12 -2.26 -8.62
CA MET A 53 1.54 -0.97 -9.15
C MET A 53 0.42 -0.23 -9.88
N GLN A 54 -0.37 -0.95 -10.67
CA GLN A 54 -1.43 -0.35 -11.47
C GLN A 54 -2.58 0.11 -10.58
N LEU A 55 -2.88 -0.65 -9.52
CA LEU A 55 -3.83 -0.29 -8.48
C LEU A 55 -3.40 1.00 -7.75
N LEU A 56 -2.18 1.05 -7.24
CA LEU A 56 -1.68 2.17 -6.44
C LEU A 56 -1.37 3.43 -7.27
N ARG A 57 -1.05 3.31 -8.56
CA ARG A 57 -0.83 4.48 -9.45
C ARG A 57 -2.11 5.27 -9.72
N ARG A 58 -3.30 4.70 -9.49
CA ARG A 58 -4.58 5.42 -9.69
C ARG A 58 -4.62 6.70 -8.87
N LYS A 59 -5.16 7.78 -9.47
CA LYS A 59 -5.15 9.14 -8.91
C LYS A 59 -5.83 9.23 -7.53
N LYS A 60 -6.78 8.34 -7.25
CA LYS A 60 -7.53 8.25 -6.00
C LYS A 60 -6.72 7.75 -4.80
N VAL A 61 -5.68 6.94 -5.02
CA VAL A 61 -4.75 6.57 -3.94
C VAL A 61 -3.83 7.77 -3.69
N ARG A 62 -4.12 8.56 -2.66
CA ARG A 62 -3.36 9.77 -2.34
C ARG A 62 -2.00 9.42 -1.74
N ARG A 63 -1.05 10.34 -1.88
CA ARG A 63 0.29 10.26 -1.25
C ARG A 63 0.19 9.99 0.24
N ASP A 64 -0.79 10.64 0.89
CA ASP A 64 -1.03 10.54 2.32
C ASP A 64 -1.29 9.11 2.79
N ILE A 65 -2.20 8.40 2.11
CA ILE A 65 -2.52 6.99 2.40
C ILE A 65 -1.29 6.09 2.23
N LEU A 66 -0.49 6.31 1.17
CA LEU A 66 0.73 5.54 0.94
C LEU A 66 1.76 5.75 2.06
N MET A 67 1.94 7.00 2.50
CA MET A 67 2.84 7.32 3.60
C MET A 67 2.32 6.76 4.92
N GLN A 68 1.02 6.84 5.19
CA GLN A 68 0.41 6.29 6.39
C GLN A 68 0.56 4.77 6.44
N TYR A 69 0.41 4.08 5.30
CA TYR A 69 0.67 2.64 5.19
C TYR A 69 2.13 2.30 5.49
N LEU A 70 3.08 3.02 4.87
CA LEU A 70 4.52 2.81 5.10
C LEU A 70 4.90 3.10 6.57
N ALA A 71 4.37 4.16 7.17
CA ALA A 71 4.57 4.49 8.58
C ALA A 71 4.02 3.39 9.50
N ARG A 72 2.86 2.81 9.19
CA ARG A 72 2.30 1.67 9.93
C ARG A 72 3.16 0.41 9.81
N LYS A 73 3.87 0.23 8.69
CA LYS A 73 4.84 -0.86 8.49
C LYS A 73 6.24 -0.51 9.02
N SER A 74 6.39 0.60 9.74
CA SER A 74 7.67 1.11 10.26
C SER A 74 8.73 1.35 9.18
N ILE A 75 8.30 1.60 7.93
CA ILE A 75 9.20 1.91 6.83
C ILE A 75 9.45 3.42 6.84
N PRO A 76 10.70 3.88 7.00
CA PRO A 76 11.01 5.30 7.02
C PRO A 76 10.71 5.93 5.66
N VAL A 77 9.91 6.99 5.67
CA VAL A 77 9.55 7.75 4.47
C VAL A 77 9.99 9.19 4.62
N VAL A 78 10.76 9.67 3.64
CA VAL A 78 11.17 11.07 3.59
C VAL A 78 9.98 11.93 3.14
N ALA A 79 9.68 12.98 3.90
CA ALA A 79 8.70 13.98 3.50
C ALA A 79 9.15 14.65 2.18
N GLY A 80 8.30 14.61 1.15
CA GLY A 80 8.65 15.04 -0.20
C GLY A 80 8.93 13.90 -1.19
N THR A 81 8.90 12.64 -0.74
CA THR A 81 9.00 11.49 -1.65
C THR A 81 7.84 11.46 -2.65
N ASP A 82 8.17 11.38 -3.94
CA ASP A 82 7.20 11.26 -5.03
C ASP A 82 6.26 10.08 -4.84
N LYS A 83 5.00 10.25 -5.27
CA LYS A 83 4.01 9.17 -5.24
C LYS A 83 4.53 7.89 -5.89
N VAL A 84 5.22 8.00 -7.03
CA VAL A 84 5.78 6.83 -7.74
C VAL A 84 6.84 6.11 -6.91
N ARG A 85 7.69 6.85 -6.18
CA ARG A 85 8.70 6.27 -5.29
C ARG A 85 8.05 5.55 -4.10
N LEU A 86 7.02 6.15 -3.49
CA LEU A 86 6.25 5.50 -2.41
C LEU A 86 5.63 4.19 -2.88
N ILE A 87 4.99 4.21 -4.05
CA ILE A 87 4.40 3.01 -4.66
C ILE A 87 5.47 1.94 -4.86
N LYS A 88 6.63 2.32 -5.42
CA LYS A 88 7.73 1.39 -5.66
C LYS A 88 8.23 0.76 -4.35
N GLN A 89 8.41 1.55 -3.29
CA GLN A 89 8.82 1.02 -1.97
C GLN A 89 7.80 0.03 -1.40
N ILE A 90 6.51 0.33 -1.50
CA ILE A 90 5.45 -0.56 -1.03
C ILE A 90 5.45 -1.89 -1.80
N ILE A 91 5.58 -1.83 -3.13
CA ILE A 91 5.64 -3.02 -3.98
C ILE A 91 6.89 -3.83 -3.70
N ASP A 92 8.04 -3.17 -3.53
CA ASP A 92 9.30 -3.81 -3.21
C ASP A 92 9.20 -4.54 -1.86
N PHE A 93 8.60 -3.89 -0.85
CA PHE A 93 8.29 -4.49 0.44
C PHE A 93 7.36 -5.71 0.33
N TRP A 94 6.36 -5.66 -0.56
CA TRP A 94 5.49 -6.81 -0.81
C TRP A 94 6.20 -7.94 -1.57
N ASN A 95 7.09 -7.62 -2.51
CA ASN A 95 7.82 -8.62 -3.30
C ASN A 95 8.97 -9.27 -2.54
N THR A 96 9.61 -8.56 -1.61
CA THR A 96 10.63 -9.11 -0.70
C THR A 96 10.04 -10.00 0.40
N GLY A 97 8.71 -10.19 0.41
CA GLY A 97 8.06 -11.16 1.28
C GLY A 97 8.18 -10.79 2.75
N SER A 98 7.82 -9.55 3.11
CA SER A 98 7.66 -9.14 4.52
C SER A 98 8.83 -9.53 5.44
N GLN A 99 10.07 -9.35 4.99
CA GLN A 99 11.27 -9.38 5.85
C GLN A 99 11.87 -7.98 5.96
N ALA A 100 11.14 -7.08 6.63
CA ALA A 100 11.76 -5.99 7.38
C ALA A 100 11.32 -6.23 8.82
N VAL A 101 11.91 -7.22 9.50
CA VAL A 101 13.04 -6.97 10.41
C VAL A 101 13.11 -5.51 10.81
N ALA A 102 12.57 -5.22 11.99
CA ALA A 102 12.92 -4.05 12.75
C ALA A 102 14.43 -4.07 13.02
N THR A 103 15.23 -3.45 12.16
CA THR A 103 16.65 -3.22 12.42
C THR A 103 17.02 -1.75 12.26
N ASN A 104 17.02 -1.12 13.43
CA ASN A 104 18.16 -0.35 13.95
C ASN A 104 18.33 1.11 13.52
N SER A 105 17.76 1.99 14.34
CA SER A 105 18.33 3.30 14.67
C SER A 105 18.38 3.34 16.21
N SER A 106 19.53 3.43 16.89
CA SER A 106 20.68 4.29 16.60
C SER A 106 21.98 3.73 17.18
N GLN A 107 23.07 3.91 16.43
CA GLN A 107 24.44 3.85 16.95
C GLN A 107 24.67 4.97 17.96
N ALA A 108 25.27 4.64 19.10
CA ALA A 108 26.02 5.58 19.95
C ALA A 108 27.29 4.86 20.44
N ILE A 109 28.32 4.97 19.60
CA ILE A 109 29.74 5.20 19.88
C ILE A 109 30.32 4.63 21.20
N SER A 110 31.32 3.77 21.02
CA SER A 110 32.29 3.24 21.99
C SER A 110 32.81 4.25 23.02
N LEU A 111 33.06 3.79 24.26
CA LEU A 111 34.18 4.28 25.06
C LEU A 111 34.73 3.16 25.97
N PRO A 112 36.04 2.84 25.90
CA PRO A 112 36.71 2.04 26.91
C PRO A 112 37.36 2.94 27.97
N SER A 113 37.30 2.53 29.24
CA SER A 113 38.34 2.70 30.28
C SER A 113 37.97 1.83 31.46
#